data_AF-A0A351IS79-F1
#
_entry.id   AF-A0A351IS79-F1
#
_cell.length_a   1.000
_cell.length_b   1.000
_cell.length_c   1.000
_cell.angle_alpha   90.00
_cell.angle_beta   90.00
_cell.angle_gamma   90.00
#
_symmetry.space_group_name_H-M   'P 1'
#
loop_
_entity.id
_entity.type
_entity.pdbx_description
1 polymer ?
#
loop_
_entity_poly.entity_id
_entity_poly.type
_entity_poly.pdbx_seq_one_letter_code
_entity_poly.pdbx_strand_id
1 'polypeptide(L)'
;MLPLLLREEVGGSAINATPSFFCKRAQRCVWYEYMMQMISKSFIAIAIGLCIVVVIGIFVLSQTSSSSVLRQSGSSHKEQTIVLTDDIWTEKMPTKSPAPAAGKVRALFLPYDNSALSHNATVFASISHQPIKRVIIIGRDVPLARLPVDGDAPGGRLYNTTVASWDTPLGIVHGDANVVAQLGGSGDDAIFEKEPSITAHIPLIANYFPKAKVIPLIVGSDVTIEDAREKIASMLNDSTLLIASTHLSSDALQLFHDAHALSVIRSLDEQSTVSLDVESPKALSLFISLLKSMNIGSSDVVSAQSFVSLDNKHTGTAVIRFYENGTIASRPVSLLFFGDMMLGRTVEQKVTHNNLDVLFENMVPAGAKEFFGQDALISNLEGPVVQTRTPKFKEIQFGFDPVVVPQLKSWGFDAFSLANNHALDQHYAGLEETKKHIEGNGLVWFGDQVKESNENVKFIEQAGKKIAFIGFNTTDNPFSIEEMKSVVEKAKEQSQIVIVMMHWGNEYQYLGFSPQQQEIAHALADSGADAVIGGHPHVVQPMEVYHGVPIFYSLGNFIFDQYFSQPTQEGVALGLVVDQSTIQAYVFPFFSRGSIPSWMPRDQSELWLNAFYEKSLMAEASNVQGSAVTIDRK
;
A
#
# COMPACT_ATOMS: atom_id res chain seq x y z
N MET A 1 -27.47 62.43 19.90
CA MET A 1 -28.23 63.68 19.67
C MET A 1 -28.28 63.92 18.17
N LEU A 2 -29.44 63.69 17.54
CA LEU A 2 -29.87 64.43 16.34
C LEU A 2 -30.05 65.92 16.75
N PRO A 3 -30.13 66.94 15.86
CA PRO A 3 -31.12 66.89 14.76
C PRO A 3 -30.97 67.81 13.51
N LEU A 4 -31.79 67.52 12.47
CA LEU A 4 -32.64 68.47 11.66
C LEU A 4 -31.94 69.45 10.67
N LEU A 5 -32.43 69.89 9.49
CA LEU A 5 -33.71 69.94 8.72
C LEU A 5 -33.43 70.42 7.26
N LEU A 6 -34.28 69.97 6.29
CA LEU A 6 -35.01 70.72 5.20
C LEU A 6 -34.23 71.63 4.20
N ARG A 7 -34.67 71.99 2.97
CA ARG A 7 -35.91 71.88 2.15
C ARG A 7 -35.58 72.34 0.70
N GLU A 8 -36.38 71.92 -0.30
CA GLU A 8 -37.04 72.76 -1.35
C GLU A 8 -36.17 73.10 -2.59
N GLU A 9 -36.65 73.26 -3.84
CA GLU A 9 -37.91 73.01 -4.55
C GLU A 9 -37.69 73.35 -6.07
N VAL A 10 -38.57 72.82 -6.96
CA VAL A 10 -39.07 73.41 -8.25
C VAL A 10 -38.04 73.63 -9.40
N GLY A 11 -38.26 73.35 -10.69
CA GLY A 11 -39.43 72.98 -11.51
C GLY A 11 -39.36 73.66 -12.90
N GLY A 12 -39.89 73.02 -13.96
CA GLY A 12 -40.25 73.62 -15.27
C GLY A 12 -39.36 73.24 -16.47
N SER A 13 -39.76 72.30 -17.35
CA SER A 13 -40.59 72.43 -18.59
C SER A 13 -39.74 72.78 -19.84
N ALA A 14 -39.91 72.27 -21.07
CA ALA A 14 -41.07 71.84 -21.87
C ALA A 14 -40.61 70.91 -23.05
N ILE A 15 -41.27 69.79 -23.40
CA ILE A 15 -42.43 69.53 -24.31
C ILE A 15 -42.09 69.26 -25.81
N ASN A 16 -42.33 68.01 -26.28
CA ASN A 16 -43.15 67.56 -27.45
C ASN A 16 -42.76 66.12 -27.88
N ALA A 17 -43.51 65.05 -27.52
CA ALA A 17 -44.73 64.49 -28.16
C ALA A 17 -44.42 63.61 -29.43
N THR A 18 -44.16 62.28 -29.31
CA THR A 18 -45.05 61.06 -29.25
C THR A 18 -45.37 60.45 -30.64
N PRO A 19 -45.84 59.18 -30.81
CA PRO A 19 -46.18 58.11 -29.83
C PRO A 19 -45.75 56.64 -30.18
N SER A 20 -45.76 55.72 -29.19
CA SER A 20 -46.46 54.43 -29.30
C SER A 20 -46.50 53.61 -27.98
N PHE A 21 -47.73 53.26 -27.58
CA PHE A 21 -48.21 52.07 -26.84
C PHE A 21 -47.87 51.81 -25.34
N PHE A 22 -48.81 52.31 -24.51
CA PHE A 22 -49.44 51.80 -23.27
C PHE A 22 -49.06 50.42 -22.64
N CYS A 23 -48.57 50.52 -21.39
CA CYS A 23 -49.22 50.17 -20.09
C CYS A 23 -49.49 48.70 -19.64
N LYS A 24 -49.20 48.49 -18.34
CA LYS A 24 -49.69 47.48 -17.35
C LYS A 24 -49.00 46.12 -17.27
N ARG A 25 -47.98 45.97 -16.41
CA ARG A 25 -47.71 44.74 -15.61
C ARG A 25 -46.60 44.98 -14.56
N ALA A 26 -46.94 45.53 -13.40
CA ALA A 26 -46.02 45.61 -12.26
C ALA A 26 -46.69 45.26 -10.91
N GLN A 27 -47.65 44.33 -10.95
CA GLN A 27 -48.32 43.80 -9.74
C GLN A 27 -48.47 42.27 -9.76
N ARG A 28 -47.69 41.55 -10.56
CA ARG A 28 -47.73 40.08 -10.66
C ARG A 28 -46.48 39.33 -10.20
N CYS A 29 -45.39 40.01 -9.82
CA CYS A 29 -44.15 39.31 -9.46
C CYS A 29 -44.06 38.88 -7.99
N VAL A 30 -44.74 39.54 -7.05
CA VAL A 30 -44.64 39.18 -5.61
C VAL A 30 -45.46 37.95 -5.23
N TRP A 31 -46.52 37.62 -6.00
CA TRP A 31 -47.33 36.43 -5.76
C TRP A 31 -46.70 35.13 -6.29
N TYR A 32 -45.80 35.22 -7.27
CA TYR A 32 -45.21 34.03 -7.90
C TYR A 32 -44.10 33.41 -7.03
N GLU A 33 -43.29 34.23 -6.35
CA GLU A 33 -42.26 33.75 -5.42
C GLU A 33 -42.85 33.11 -4.16
N TYR A 34 -43.94 33.67 -3.62
CA TYR A 34 -44.62 33.11 -2.45
C TYR A 34 -45.32 31.78 -2.76
N MET A 35 -45.90 31.65 -3.95
CA MET A 35 -46.55 30.42 -4.41
C MET A 35 -45.54 29.31 -4.69
N MET A 36 -44.38 29.64 -5.28
CA MET A 36 -43.30 28.67 -5.51
C MET A 36 -42.68 28.16 -4.20
N GLN A 37 -42.56 29.00 -3.17
CA GLN A 37 -42.11 28.56 -1.84
C GLN A 37 -43.12 27.63 -1.15
N MET A 38 -44.43 27.86 -1.29
CA MET A 38 -45.45 26.93 -0.76
C MET A 38 -45.45 25.58 -1.47
N ILE A 39 -45.32 25.55 -2.81
CA ILE A 39 -45.30 24.32 -3.60
C ILE A 39 -44.07 23.46 -3.22
N SER A 40 -42.91 24.07 -2.97
CA SER A 40 -41.70 23.33 -2.55
C SER A 40 -41.83 22.67 -1.18
N LYS A 41 -42.48 23.33 -0.21
CA LYS A 41 -42.69 22.80 1.15
C LYS A 41 -43.72 21.67 1.17
N SER A 42 -44.75 21.74 0.34
CA SER A 42 -45.74 20.66 0.19
C SER A 42 -45.14 19.41 -0.47
N PHE A 43 -44.23 19.55 -1.44
CA PHE A 43 -43.55 18.40 -2.05
C PHE A 43 -42.60 17.69 -1.07
N ILE A 44 -41.87 18.44 -0.24
CA ILE A 44 -40.98 17.86 0.78
C ILE A 44 -41.79 17.11 1.84
N ALA A 45 -42.93 17.64 2.28
CA ALA A 45 -43.79 16.97 3.25
C ALA A 45 -44.40 15.65 2.71
N ILE A 46 -44.78 15.63 1.42
CA ILE A 46 -45.30 14.42 0.77
C ILE A 46 -44.20 13.37 0.60
N ALA A 47 -42.97 13.78 0.23
CA ALA A 47 -41.83 12.88 0.10
C ALA A 47 -41.43 12.22 1.43
N ILE A 48 -41.45 13.00 2.53
CA ILE A 48 -41.19 12.48 3.88
C ILE A 48 -42.31 11.51 4.31
N GLY A 49 -43.57 11.84 4.03
CA GLY A 49 -44.70 10.95 4.30
C GLY A 49 -44.61 9.61 3.56
N LEU A 50 -44.23 9.63 2.29
CA LEU A 50 -44.02 8.42 1.48
C LEU A 50 -42.86 7.56 2.01
N CYS A 51 -41.75 8.18 2.45
CA CYS A 51 -40.63 7.45 3.05
C CYS A 51 -41.04 6.75 4.36
N ILE A 52 -41.84 7.41 5.21
CA ILE A 52 -42.31 6.82 6.46
C ILE A 52 -43.25 5.63 6.20
N VAL A 53 -44.12 5.71 5.19
CA VAL A 53 -45.02 4.60 4.82
C VAL A 53 -44.23 3.40 4.26
N VAL A 54 -43.17 3.65 3.48
CA VAL A 54 -42.29 2.57 2.97
C VAL A 54 -41.50 1.91 4.11
N VAL A 55 -40.96 2.69 5.06
CA VAL A 55 -40.22 2.15 6.20
C VAL A 55 -41.14 1.35 7.13
N ILE A 56 -42.36 1.83 7.40
CA ILE A 56 -43.35 1.08 8.19
C ILE A 56 -43.82 -0.18 7.44
N GLY A 57 -44.00 -0.11 6.12
CA GLY A 57 -44.35 -1.26 5.29
C GLY A 57 -43.27 -2.35 5.30
N ILE A 58 -41.99 -1.97 5.22
CA ILE A 58 -40.86 -2.89 5.33
C ILE A 58 -40.79 -3.52 6.74
N PHE A 59 -41.04 -2.72 7.79
CA PHE A 59 -41.02 -3.21 9.18
C PHE A 59 -42.19 -4.16 9.50
N VAL A 60 -43.36 -3.97 8.89
CA VAL A 60 -44.51 -4.87 9.04
C VAL A 60 -44.34 -6.16 8.23
N LEU A 61 -43.71 -6.08 7.05
CA LEU A 61 -43.36 -7.26 6.25
C LEU A 61 -42.23 -8.10 6.89
N SER A 62 -41.29 -7.48 7.62
CA SER A 62 -40.25 -8.22 8.35
C SER A 62 -40.76 -8.91 9.63
N GLN A 63 -41.92 -8.53 10.16
CA GLN A 63 -42.53 -9.12 11.36
C GLN A 63 -43.44 -10.33 11.08
N THR A 64 -43.71 -10.68 9.81
CA THR A 64 -44.70 -11.72 9.45
C THR A 64 -44.12 -12.99 8.84
N SER A 65 -42.81 -13.23 8.94
CA SER A 65 -42.18 -14.50 8.56
C SER A 65 -41.54 -15.26 9.74
N SER A 66 -42.14 -15.13 10.92
CA SER A 66 -41.79 -15.93 12.10
C SER A 66 -42.68 -17.18 12.17
N SER A 67 -42.38 -18.20 11.37
CA SER A 67 -42.88 -19.56 11.65
C SER A 67 -41.98 -20.20 12.71
N SER A 68 -42.47 -20.21 13.94
CA SER A 68 -41.87 -20.91 15.07
C SER A 68 -41.90 -22.42 14.84
N VAL A 69 -40.77 -23.01 14.45
CA VAL A 69 -40.55 -24.45 14.54
C VAL A 69 -39.87 -24.75 15.87
N LEU A 70 -40.64 -25.27 16.82
CA LEU A 70 -40.15 -25.88 18.06
C LEU A 70 -39.17 -27.01 17.72
N ARG A 71 -37.88 -26.80 17.97
CA ARG A 71 -36.88 -27.89 17.99
C ARG A 71 -36.86 -28.52 19.37
N GLN A 72 -37.40 -29.73 19.46
CA GLN A 72 -37.06 -30.68 20.52
C GLN A 72 -35.56 -30.97 20.46
N SER A 73 -34.92 -30.94 21.63
CA SER A 73 -33.55 -31.36 21.85
C SER A 73 -33.42 -32.87 21.60
N GLY A 74 -32.68 -33.21 20.56
CA GLY A 74 -32.30 -34.58 20.22
C GLY A 74 -30.88 -34.59 19.67
N SER A 75 -29.95 -35.09 20.49
CA SER A 75 -28.56 -35.33 20.13
C SER A 75 -28.47 -36.40 19.04
N SER A 76 -28.15 -35.98 17.82
CA SER A 76 -27.49 -36.83 16.82
C SER A 76 -26.72 -35.91 15.87
N HIS A 77 -25.40 -36.06 15.79
CA HIS A 77 -24.58 -35.42 14.76
C HIS A 77 -25.06 -35.92 13.38
N LYS A 78 -26.03 -35.23 12.78
CA LYS A 78 -26.30 -35.32 11.35
C LYS A 78 -25.24 -34.47 10.67
N GLU A 79 -24.51 -35.04 9.71
CA GLU A 79 -23.64 -34.28 8.80
C GLU A 79 -24.45 -33.09 8.24
N GLN A 80 -24.09 -31.86 8.63
CA GLN A 80 -24.74 -30.67 8.10
C GLN A 80 -24.26 -30.46 6.66
N THR A 81 -25.18 -29.98 5.82
CA THR A 81 -24.90 -29.62 4.42
C THR A 81 -25.06 -28.10 4.29
N ILE A 82 -23.99 -27.42 3.88
CA ILE A 82 -23.95 -25.98 3.57
C ILE A 82 -24.40 -25.80 2.11
N VAL A 83 -25.37 -24.92 1.84
CA VAL A 83 -25.89 -24.72 0.48
C VAL A 83 -25.37 -23.40 -0.09
N LEU A 84 -24.77 -23.44 -1.28
CA LEU A 84 -24.34 -22.28 -2.05
C LEU A 84 -25.23 -22.14 -3.29
N THR A 85 -25.85 -20.97 -3.50
CA THR A 85 -26.90 -20.78 -4.53
C THR A 85 -26.57 -19.73 -5.59
N ASP A 86 -25.38 -19.13 -5.60
CA ASP A 86 -25.06 -18.08 -6.58
C ASP A 86 -24.91 -18.63 -8.00
N ASP A 87 -25.56 -18.01 -9.00
CA ASP A 87 -25.53 -18.49 -10.39
C ASP A 87 -24.27 -18.06 -11.19
N ILE A 88 -23.40 -17.22 -10.59
CA ILE A 88 -22.25 -16.56 -11.25
C ILE A 88 -21.17 -17.54 -11.76
N TRP A 89 -21.22 -18.80 -11.32
CA TRP A 89 -20.18 -19.80 -11.55
C TRP A 89 -20.23 -20.36 -12.98
N THR A 90 -21.41 -20.53 -13.56
CA THR A 90 -21.56 -21.25 -14.84
C THR A 90 -21.00 -20.49 -16.04
N GLU A 91 -21.12 -19.17 -16.07
CA GLU A 91 -20.72 -18.35 -17.22
C GLU A 91 -19.19 -18.16 -17.35
N LYS A 92 -18.43 -18.33 -16.26
CA LYS A 92 -17.00 -17.96 -16.18
C LYS A 92 -16.05 -19.16 -16.13
N MET A 93 -16.53 -20.38 -16.37
CA MET A 93 -15.73 -21.60 -16.22
C MET A 93 -15.22 -22.18 -17.55
N PRO A 94 -13.90 -22.14 -17.81
CA PRO A 94 -13.34 -22.81 -18.98
C PRO A 94 -13.38 -24.33 -18.83
N THR A 95 -13.89 -25.04 -19.83
CA THR A 95 -13.93 -26.51 -19.82
C THR A 95 -12.55 -27.16 -19.87
N LYS A 96 -11.56 -26.48 -20.48
CA LYS A 96 -10.15 -26.87 -20.55
C LYS A 96 -9.26 -25.64 -20.53
N SER A 97 -8.09 -25.77 -19.93
CA SER A 97 -7.00 -24.80 -19.98
C SER A 97 -5.68 -25.55 -20.19
N PRO A 98 -4.69 -24.98 -20.91
CA PRO A 98 -3.41 -25.64 -21.13
C PRO A 98 -2.74 -26.05 -19.81
N ALA A 99 -2.24 -27.29 -19.76
CA ALA A 99 -1.50 -27.76 -18.60
C ALA A 99 -0.23 -26.91 -18.38
N PRO A 100 0.15 -26.62 -17.13
CA PRO A 100 1.36 -25.87 -16.84
C PRO A 100 2.63 -26.57 -17.35
N ALA A 101 3.51 -25.83 -18.01
CA ALA A 101 4.77 -26.37 -18.54
C ALA A 101 5.80 -26.71 -17.43
N ALA A 102 5.74 -26.01 -16.28
CA ALA A 102 6.68 -26.15 -15.17
C ALA A 102 6.46 -27.41 -14.31
N GLY A 103 5.43 -28.21 -14.62
CA GLY A 103 5.19 -29.52 -14.00
C GLY A 103 4.02 -29.53 -13.02
N LYS A 104 4.16 -30.36 -11.97
CA LYS A 104 3.08 -30.67 -11.03
C LYS A 104 2.82 -29.50 -10.08
N VAL A 105 1.64 -28.89 -10.19
CA VAL A 105 1.20 -27.83 -9.26
C VAL A 105 0.72 -28.47 -7.96
N ARG A 106 1.29 -28.05 -6.84
CA ARG A 106 1.01 -28.57 -5.49
C ARG A 106 0.30 -27.56 -4.60
N ALA A 107 0.42 -26.27 -4.91
CA ALA A 107 -0.26 -25.22 -4.16
C ALA A 107 -0.64 -24.03 -5.03
N LEU A 108 -1.60 -23.25 -4.56
CA LEU A 108 -2.12 -22.03 -5.18
C LEU A 108 -2.21 -20.90 -4.16
N PHE A 109 -1.89 -19.68 -4.58
CA PHE A 109 -2.29 -18.46 -3.89
C PHE A 109 -3.39 -17.81 -4.73
N LEU A 110 -4.58 -17.62 -4.16
CA LEU A 110 -5.76 -17.16 -4.87
C LEU A 110 -6.46 -16.03 -4.11
N PRO A 111 -6.97 -15.00 -4.80
CA PRO A 111 -7.94 -14.09 -4.22
C PRO A 111 -9.32 -14.75 -4.17
N TYR A 112 -10.24 -14.19 -3.39
CA TYR A 112 -11.59 -14.75 -3.22
C TYR A 112 -12.69 -13.80 -3.70
N ASP A 113 -12.32 -12.66 -4.30
CA ASP A 113 -13.28 -11.72 -4.87
C ASP A 113 -13.83 -12.20 -6.24
N ASN A 114 -15.03 -11.71 -6.58
CA ASN A 114 -15.73 -12.12 -7.81
C ASN A 114 -15.05 -11.65 -9.10
N SER A 115 -14.18 -10.63 -9.05
CA SER A 115 -13.46 -10.15 -10.24
C SER A 115 -12.36 -11.13 -10.67
N ALA A 116 -11.79 -11.86 -9.72
CA ALA A 116 -10.76 -12.86 -9.99
C ALA A 116 -11.28 -14.24 -10.39
N LEU A 117 -12.61 -14.46 -10.39
CA LEU A 117 -13.22 -15.77 -10.64
C LEU A 117 -12.75 -16.43 -11.96
N SER A 118 -12.65 -15.67 -13.05
CA SER A 118 -12.19 -16.19 -14.34
C SER A 118 -10.73 -16.68 -14.28
N HIS A 119 -9.88 -15.96 -13.55
CA HIS A 119 -8.48 -16.31 -13.36
C HIS A 119 -8.33 -17.54 -12.47
N ASN A 120 -9.07 -17.59 -11.36
CA ASN A 120 -9.14 -18.77 -10.50
C ASN A 120 -9.60 -20.00 -11.29
N ALA A 121 -10.71 -19.90 -12.03
CA ALA A 121 -11.24 -21.00 -12.82
C ALA A 121 -10.26 -21.48 -13.91
N THR A 122 -9.52 -20.55 -14.53
CA THR A 122 -8.47 -20.88 -15.51
C THR A 122 -7.36 -21.71 -14.90
N VAL A 123 -6.95 -21.39 -13.67
CA VAL A 123 -5.93 -22.17 -12.96
C VAL A 123 -6.45 -23.55 -12.58
N PHE A 124 -7.64 -23.65 -11.99
CA PHE A 124 -8.24 -24.96 -11.67
C PHE A 124 -8.39 -25.84 -12.93
N ALA A 125 -8.86 -25.28 -14.03
CA ALA A 125 -8.96 -26.00 -15.31
C ALA A 125 -7.59 -26.52 -15.78
N SER A 126 -6.53 -25.74 -15.62
CA SER A 126 -5.17 -26.12 -16.06
C SER A 126 -4.61 -27.32 -15.30
N ILE A 127 -5.04 -27.51 -14.05
CA ILE A 127 -4.56 -28.58 -13.17
C ILE A 127 -5.58 -29.72 -12.96
N SER A 128 -6.75 -29.66 -13.59
CA SER A 128 -7.84 -30.64 -13.49
C SER A 128 -7.44 -32.09 -13.88
N HIS A 129 -6.37 -32.25 -14.65
CA HIS A 129 -5.83 -33.55 -15.03
C HIS A 129 -5.04 -34.24 -13.90
N GLN A 130 -4.66 -33.51 -12.85
CA GLN A 130 -3.89 -34.05 -11.74
C GLN A 130 -4.78 -34.88 -10.78
N PRO A 131 -4.25 -35.94 -10.16
CA PRO A 131 -5.02 -36.84 -9.29
C PRO A 131 -5.22 -36.25 -7.88
N ILE A 132 -5.80 -35.06 -7.79
CA ILE A 132 -6.05 -34.35 -6.53
C ILE A 132 -7.19 -35.06 -5.79
N LYS A 133 -6.91 -35.50 -4.56
CA LYS A 133 -7.87 -36.19 -3.68
C LYS A 133 -8.22 -35.36 -2.44
N ARG A 134 -7.41 -34.34 -2.14
CA ARG A 134 -7.57 -33.48 -0.98
C ARG A 134 -7.26 -32.04 -1.36
N VAL A 135 -8.08 -31.11 -0.90
CA VAL A 135 -7.81 -29.67 -1.00
C VAL A 135 -7.86 -29.08 0.40
N ILE A 136 -6.76 -28.46 0.83
CA ILE A 136 -6.71 -27.68 2.07
C ILE A 136 -6.77 -26.20 1.67
N ILE A 137 -7.74 -25.47 2.22
CA ILE A 137 -7.92 -24.04 1.95
C ILE A 137 -7.66 -23.28 3.25
N ILE A 138 -6.57 -22.51 3.28
CA ILE A 138 -6.24 -21.59 4.37
C ILE A 138 -6.98 -20.28 4.08
N GLY A 139 -8.00 -20.00 4.88
CA GLY A 139 -8.78 -18.76 4.82
C GLY A 139 -8.12 -17.60 5.57
N ARG A 140 -8.75 -16.44 5.50
CA ARG A 140 -8.25 -15.19 6.10
C ARG A 140 -8.22 -15.21 7.64
N ASP A 141 -7.32 -14.40 8.20
CA ASP A 141 -7.05 -14.26 9.64
C ASP A 141 -8.06 -13.35 10.36
N VAL A 142 -9.36 -13.61 10.24
CA VAL A 142 -10.38 -12.75 10.88
C VAL A 142 -10.62 -13.14 12.33
N PRO A 143 -10.72 -12.19 13.27
CA PRO A 143 -11.29 -12.47 14.57
C PRO A 143 -12.73 -12.97 14.39
N LEU A 144 -12.98 -14.23 14.75
CA LEU A 144 -14.29 -14.89 14.61
C LEU A 144 -15.44 -14.11 15.27
N ALA A 145 -15.14 -13.23 16.24
CA ALA A 145 -16.09 -12.32 16.88
C ALA A 145 -16.68 -11.24 15.94
N ARG A 146 -16.13 -11.04 14.73
CA ARG A 146 -16.69 -10.14 13.71
C ARG A 146 -17.53 -10.88 12.65
N LEU A 147 -17.64 -12.21 12.73
CA LEU A 147 -18.58 -12.95 11.91
C LEU A 147 -19.96 -12.85 12.58
N PRO A 148 -21.04 -12.55 11.83
CA PRO A 148 -22.38 -12.51 12.37
C PRO A 148 -22.85 -13.93 12.67
N VAL A 149 -22.52 -14.42 13.87
CA VAL A 149 -23.02 -15.67 14.43
C VAL A 149 -23.94 -15.31 15.59
N ASP A 150 -25.22 -15.69 15.50
CA ASP A 150 -26.17 -15.52 16.59
C ASP A 150 -25.87 -16.54 17.69
N GLY A 151 -25.24 -16.10 18.78
CA GLY A 151 -24.84 -16.95 19.91
C GLY A 151 -23.44 -16.61 20.40
N ASP A 152 -23.09 -17.06 21.62
CA ASP A 152 -21.84 -16.75 22.32
C ASP A 152 -20.63 -16.63 21.37
N ALA A 153 -19.89 -15.53 21.48
CA ALA A 153 -18.72 -15.23 20.66
C ALA A 153 -17.83 -16.48 20.51
N PRO A 154 -17.32 -16.84 19.30
CA PRO A 154 -16.54 -18.05 19.10
C PRO A 154 -15.20 -17.95 19.84
N GLY A 155 -15.20 -18.31 21.12
CA GLY A 155 -14.01 -18.46 21.92
C GLY A 155 -13.33 -19.79 21.61
N GLY A 156 -12.04 -19.74 21.27
CA GLY A 156 -11.08 -20.71 21.82
C GLY A 156 -10.88 -22.05 21.11
N ARG A 157 -10.89 -22.11 19.77
CA ARG A 157 -10.29 -23.25 19.05
C ARG A 157 -9.01 -22.86 18.33
N LEU A 158 -8.00 -23.73 18.47
CA LEU A 158 -6.70 -23.58 17.81
C LEU A 158 -6.85 -23.64 16.28
N TYR A 159 -7.68 -24.56 15.79
CA TYR A 159 -7.98 -24.72 14.36
C TYR A 159 -9.49 -24.75 14.15
N ASN A 160 -10.00 -23.84 13.32
CA ASN A 160 -11.39 -23.87 12.90
C ASN A 160 -11.46 -24.56 11.54
N THR A 161 -12.26 -25.62 11.49
CA THR A 161 -12.48 -26.46 10.31
C THR A 161 -13.82 -27.19 10.44
N THR A 162 -14.30 -27.86 9.40
CA THR A 162 -15.58 -28.59 9.42
C THR A 162 -15.54 -29.86 8.57
N VAL A 163 -16.39 -30.84 8.95
CA VAL A 163 -16.70 -32.04 8.16
C VAL A 163 -17.95 -31.88 7.29
N ALA A 164 -18.61 -30.73 7.32
CA ALA A 164 -19.81 -30.45 6.55
C ALA A 164 -19.60 -30.76 5.06
N SER A 165 -20.68 -31.14 4.40
CA SER A 165 -20.70 -31.18 2.93
C SER A 165 -21.19 -29.83 2.40
N TRP A 166 -20.72 -29.42 1.23
CA TRP A 166 -21.20 -28.24 0.53
C TRP A 166 -21.98 -28.67 -0.70
N ASP A 167 -23.26 -28.32 -0.75
CA ASP A 167 -24.10 -28.43 -1.94
C ASP A 167 -23.95 -27.15 -2.76
N THR A 168 -23.36 -27.28 -3.95
CA THR A 168 -23.08 -26.14 -4.84
C THR A 168 -23.82 -26.32 -6.16
N PRO A 169 -23.98 -25.25 -6.97
CA PRO A 169 -24.60 -25.36 -8.29
C PRO A 169 -23.87 -26.31 -9.26
N LEU A 170 -22.63 -26.70 -8.92
CA LEU A 170 -21.76 -27.52 -9.76
C LEU A 170 -21.51 -28.92 -9.20
N GLY A 171 -22.11 -29.25 -8.05
CA GLY A 171 -22.00 -30.55 -7.40
C GLY A 171 -21.70 -30.45 -5.91
N ILE A 172 -21.76 -31.60 -5.26
CA ILE A 172 -21.53 -31.73 -3.82
C ILE A 172 -20.04 -31.95 -3.55
N VAL A 173 -19.51 -31.23 -2.57
CA VAL A 173 -18.14 -31.38 -2.05
C VAL A 173 -18.21 -31.85 -0.60
N HIS A 174 -17.36 -32.80 -0.22
CA HIS A 174 -17.39 -33.39 1.13
C HIS A 174 -16.17 -32.96 1.96
N GLY A 175 -16.38 -32.72 3.26
CA GLY A 175 -15.32 -32.54 4.23
C GLY A 175 -14.47 -33.81 4.46
N ASP A 176 -13.19 -33.65 4.82
CA ASP A 176 -12.32 -34.77 5.21
C ASP A 176 -12.37 -35.05 6.72
N ALA A 177 -13.32 -35.87 7.15
CA ALA A 177 -13.52 -36.23 8.56
C ALA A 177 -12.27 -36.77 9.28
N ASN A 178 -11.40 -37.50 8.56
CA ASN A 178 -10.19 -38.07 9.15
C ASN A 178 -9.18 -36.97 9.50
N VAL A 179 -9.02 -35.98 8.62
CA VAL A 179 -8.09 -34.86 8.82
C VAL A 179 -8.65 -33.89 9.87
N VAL A 180 -9.95 -33.59 9.80
CA VAL A 180 -10.63 -32.73 10.79
C VAL A 180 -10.51 -33.30 12.20
N ALA A 181 -10.67 -34.62 12.37
CA ALA A 181 -10.46 -35.27 13.67
C ALA A 181 -9.01 -35.08 14.18
N GLN A 182 -8.01 -35.17 13.30
CA GLN A 182 -6.62 -34.95 13.69
C GLN A 182 -6.35 -33.49 14.10
N LEU A 183 -7.05 -32.51 13.53
CA LEU A 183 -6.97 -31.09 13.89
C LEU A 183 -7.71 -30.71 15.19
N GLY A 184 -8.39 -31.67 15.83
CA GLY A 184 -9.14 -31.44 17.07
C GLY A 184 -10.67 -31.42 16.89
N GLY A 185 -11.17 -31.79 15.71
CA GLY A 185 -12.60 -31.92 15.42
C GLY A 185 -13.23 -30.67 14.80
N SER A 186 -14.47 -30.80 14.29
CA SER A 186 -15.20 -29.72 13.62
C SER A 186 -15.58 -28.60 14.57
N GLY A 187 -15.32 -27.35 14.17
CA GLY A 187 -15.85 -26.14 14.78
C GLY A 187 -17.32 -25.93 14.44
N ASP A 188 -17.79 -24.70 14.60
CA ASP A 188 -19.14 -24.31 14.18
C ASP A 188 -19.22 -24.19 12.65
N ASP A 189 -20.10 -24.98 12.04
CA ASP A 189 -20.29 -25.01 10.59
C ASP A 189 -20.80 -23.66 10.06
N ALA A 190 -21.50 -22.88 10.88
CA ALA A 190 -22.01 -21.55 10.51
C ALA A 190 -20.90 -20.56 10.12
N ILE A 191 -19.67 -20.75 10.63
CA ILE A 191 -18.49 -19.96 10.24
C ILE A 191 -18.25 -20.12 8.73
N PHE A 192 -18.36 -21.35 8.22
CA PHE A 192 -18.02 -21.71 6.84
C PHE A 192 -19.17 -21.50 5.85
N GLU A 193 -20.38 -21.17 6.33
CA GLU A 193 -21.49 -20.76 5.47
C GLU A 193 -21.24 -19.40 4.81
N LYS A 194 -20.55 -18.49 5.52
CA LYS A 194 -20.41 -17.08 5.13
C LYS A 194 -18.98 -16.58 4.99
N GLU A 195 -17.98 -17.45 5.12
CA GLU A 195 -16.58 -17.04 5.04
C GLU A 195 -16.08 -17.06 3.58
N PRO A 196 -15.99 -15.89 2.91
CA PRO A 196 -15.77 -15.79 1.47
C PRO A 196 -14.43 -16.37 1.02
N SER A 197 -13.39 -16.28 1.86
CA SER A 197 -12.08 -16.87 1.54
C SER A 197 -12.13 -18.39 1.37
N ILE A 198 -13.13 -19.05 1.92
CA ILE A 198 -13.36 -20.49 1.72
C ILE A 198 -14.39 -20.71 0.62
N THR A 199 -15.56 -20.10 0.73
CA THR A 199 -16.72 -20.41 -0.12
C THR A 199 -16.49 -20.05 -1.59
N ALA A 200 -15.66 -19.07 -1.89
CA ALA A 200 -15.31 -18.69 -3.27
C ALA A 200 -14.61 -19.80 -4.07
N HIS A 201 -14.02 -20.81 -3.40
CA HIS A 201 -13.28 -21.87 -4.09
C HIS A 201 -14.04 -23.19 -4.14
N ILE A 202 -15.10 -23.36 -3.34
CA ILE A 202 -15.81 -24.65 -3.24
C ILE A 202 -16.48 -25.05 -4.57
N PRO A 203 -17.21 -24.17 -5.29
CA PRO A 203 -17.80 -24.54 -6.58
C PRO A 203 -16.74 -24.91 -7.63
N LEU A 204 -15.56 -24.29 -7.61
CA LEU A 204 -14.44 -24.65 -8.48
C LEU A 204 -13.95 -26.07 -8.18
N ILE A 205 -13.83 -26.43 -6.89
CA ILE A 205 -13.45 -27.78 -6.48
C ILE A 205 -14.51 -28.80 -6.90
N ALA A 206 -15.80 -28.49 -6.74
CA ALA A 206 -16.91 -29.34 -7.18
C ALA A 206 -16.80 -29.68 -8.67
N ASN A 207 -16.51 -28.67 -9.48
CA ASN A 207 -16.44 -28.81 -10.94
C ASN A 207 -15.17 -29.53 -11.42
N TYR A 208 -14.00 -29.11 -10.96
CA TYR A 208 -12.71 -29.59 -11.50
C TYR A 208 -12.15 -30.81 -10.74
N PHE A 209 -12.54 -30.99 -9.48
CA PHE A 209 -12.08 -32.08 -8.61
C PHE A 209 -13.23 -32.77 -7.86
N PRO A 210 -14.24 -33.32 -8.54
CA PRO A 210 -15.49 -33.82 -7.93
C PRO A 210 -15.30 -34.98 -6.94
N LYS A 211 -14.12 -35.60 -6.88
CA LYS A 211 -13.77 -36.68 -5.94
C LYS A 211 -12.88 -36.22 -4.78
N ALA A 212 -12.44 -34.96 -4.79
CA ALA A 212 -11.58 -34.44 -3.74
C ALA A 212 -12.39 -34.11 -2.49
N LYS A 213 -11.78 -34.34 -1.33
CA LYS A 213 -12.31 -33.87 -0.05
C LYS A 213 -11.70 -32.52 0.31
N VAL A 214 -12.45 -31.66 0.98
CA VAL A 214 -12.01 -30.32 1.38
C VAL A 214 -11.75 -30.24 2.88
N ILE A 215 -10.72 -29.48 3.25
CA ILE A 215 -10.43 -29.08 4.62
C ILE A 215 -10.35 -27.55 4.61
N PRO A 216 -11.42 -26.85 4.96
CA PRO A 216 -11.34 -25.42 5.19
C PRO A 216 -10.62 -25.17 6.51
N LEU A 217 -9.71 -24.21 6.55
CA LEU A 217 -8.85 -23.98 7.71
C LEU A 217 -8.75 -22.49 8.00
N ILE A 218 -9.13 -22.11 9.21
CA ILE A 218 -8.82 -20.80 9.80
C ILE A 218 -8.05 -21.05 11.09
N VAL A 219 -6.85 -20.51 11.20
CA VAL A 219 -5.96 -20.75 12.34
C VAL A 219 -6.19 -19.69 13.41
N GLY A 220 -6.45 -20.13 14.64
CA GLY A 220 -6.70 -19.23 15.77
C GLY A 220 -5.48 -18.36 16.09
N SER A 221 -5.72 -17.17 16.65
CA SER A 221 -4.67 -16.18 16.97
C SER A 221 -3.54 -16.74 17.84
N ASP A 222 -3.86 -17.67 18.74
CA ASP A 222 -2.94 -18.17 19.77
C ASP A 222 -2.03 -19.31 19.30
N VAL A 223 -2.24 -19.82 18.08
CA VAL A 223 -1.41 -20.89 17.50
C VAL A 223 -0.17 -20.30 16.86
N THR A 224 1.02 -20.82 17.16
CA THR A 224 2.24 -20.40 16.47
C THR A 224 2.30 -20.99 15.06
N ILE A 225 3.01 -20.33 14.14
CA ILE A 225 3.19 -20.84 12.77
C ILE A 225 3.87 -22.21 12.77
N GLU A 226 4.83 -22.40 13.68
CA GLU A 226 5.57 -23.65 13.86
C GLU A 226 4.65 -24.80 14.30
N ASP A 227 3.82 -24.59 15.34
CA ASP A 227 2.86 -25.60 15.81
C ASP A 227 1.85 -25.96 14.71
N ALA A 228 1.36 -24.96 13.98
CA ALA A 228 0.45 -25.16 12.86
C ALA A 228 1.13 -25.94 11.73
N ARG A 229 2.37 -25.60 11.37
CA ARG A 229 3.14 -26.32 10.35
C ARG A 229 3.33 -27.77 10.73
N GLU A 230 3.87 -28.05 11.92
CA GLU A 230 4.12 -29.43 12.38
C GLU A 230 2.85 -30.27 12.33
N LYS A 231 1.73 -29.68 12.76
CA LYS A 231 0.44 -30.36 12.77
C LYS A 231 -0.05 -30.65 11.35
N ILE A 232 -0.08 -29.65 10.47
CA ILE A 232 -0.70 -29.74 9.15
C ILE A 232 0.21 -30.48 8.15
N ALA A 233 1.53 -30.30 8.24
CA ALA A 233 2.49 -30.95 7.34
C ALA A 233 2.36 -32.48 7.36
N SER A 234 2.07 -33.07 8.52
CA SER A 234 1.81 -34.52 8.67
C SER A 234 0.60 -35.03 7.86
N MET A 235 -0.28 -34.13 7.43
CA MET A 235 -1.53 -34.43 6.72
C MET A 235 -1.39 -34.20 5.20
N LEU A 236 -0.26 -33.62 4.77
CA LEU A 236 0.05 -33.36 3.36
C LEU A 236 0.56 -34.64 2.68
N ASN A 237 0.15 -34.86 1.44
CA ASN A 237 0.64 -35.94 0.58
C ASN A 237 0.59 -35.52 -0.89
N ASP A 238 1.01 -36.40 -1.78
CA ASP A 238 1.13 -36.14 -3.22
C ASP A 238 -0.18 -35.85 -3.96
N SER A 239 -1.32 -36.13 -3.32
CA SER A 239 -2.65 -35.82 -3.84
C SER A 239 -3.34 -34.66 -3.10
N THR A 240 -2.60 -33.96 -2.23
CA THR A 240 -3.06 -32.74 -1.56
C THR A 240 -2.71 -31.51 -2.38
N LEU A 241 -3.73 -30.69 -2.68
CA LEU A 241 -3.60 -29.31 -3.16
C LEU A 241 -3.73 -28.36 -1.96
N LEU A 242 -2.77 -27.46 -1.77
CA LEU A 242 -2.83 -26.43 -0.74
C LEU A 242 -3.24 -25.09 -1.38
N ILE A 243 -4.18 -24.35 -0.76
CA ILE A 243 -4.63 -23.05 -1.23
C ILE A 243 -4.48 -22.04 -0.10
N ALA A 244 -3.77 -20.93 -0.34
CA ALA A 244 -3.93 -19.71 0.45
C ALA A 244 -4.97 -18.82 -0.24
N SER A 245 -5.97 -18.39 0.52
CA SER A 245 -7.08 -17.58 0.01
C SER A 245 -7.12 -16.23 0.72
N THR A 246 -6.54 -15.21 0.09
CA THR A 246 -6.41 -13.87 0.68
C THR A 246 -6.14 -12.82 -0.41
N HIS A 247 -6.31 -11.55 -0.07
CA HIS A 247 -5.89 -10.43 -0.90
C HIS A 247 -4.50 -9.92 -0.51
N LEU A 248 -3.90 -9.12 -1.40
CA LEU A 248 -2.65 -8.41 -1.14
C LEU A 248 -2.94 -7.07 -0.44
N SER A 249 -2.20 -6.01 -0.76
CA SER A 249 -2.26 -4.72 -0.09
C SER A 249 -3.47 -3.88 -0.53
N SER A 250 -3.89 -2.96 0.35
CA SER A 250 -5.06 -2.09 0.09
C SER A 250 -4.84 -0.61 0.43
N ASP A 251 -3.58 -0.19 0.47
CA ASP A 251 -3.16 1.14 0.90
C ASP A 251 -2.81 2.09 -0.26
N ALA A 252 -2.32 3.29 0.09
CA ALA A 252 -1.93 4.30 -0.90
C ALA A 252 -0.71 3.90 -1.75
N LEU A 253 0.10 2.95 -1.28
CA LEU A 253 1.31 2.45 -1.93
C LEU A 253 1.11 1.08 -2.57
N GLN A 254 -0.14 0.65 -2.75
CA GLN A 254 -0.52 -0.70 -3.15
C GLN A 254 0.41 -1.35 -4.18
N LEU A 255 0.68 -0.70 -5.32
CA LEU A 255 1.46 -1.33 -6.40
C LEU A 255 2.87 -1.70 -5.95
N PHE A 256 3.49 -0.91 -5.07
CA PHE A 256 4.80 -1.18 -4.49
C PHE A 256 4.71 -2.29 -3.44
N HIS A 257 3.70 -2.25 -2.57
CA HIS A 257 3.51 -3.26 -1.53
C HIS A 257 3.10 -4.63 -2.10
N ASP A 258 2.26 -4.67 -3.12
CA ASP A 258 1.92 -5.88 -3.87
C ASP A 258 3.17 -6.46 -4.52
N ALA A 259 3.99 -5.64 -5.18
CA ALA A 259 5.23 -6.11 -5.78
C ALA A 259 6.17 -6.71 -4.73
N HIS A 260 6.31 -6.07 -3.56
CA HIS A 260 7.11 -6.60 -2.47
C HIS A 260 6.52 -7.90 -1.88
N ALA A 261 5.21 -7.95 -1.61
CA ALA A 261 4.51 -9.13 -1.10
C ALA A 261 4.65 -10.32 -2.06
N LEU A 262 4.43 -10.10 -3.36
CA LEU A 262 4.65 -11.12 -4.39
C LEU A 262 6.09 -11.63 -4.40
N SER A 263 7.05 -10.75 -4.15
CA SER A 263 8.46 -11.10 -4.07
C SER A 263 8.77 -12.02 -2.88
N VAL A 264 8.20 -11.73 -1.72
CA VAL A 264 8.29 -12.54 -0.49
C VAL A 264 7.62 -13.90 -0.68
N ILE A 265 6.41 -13.89 -1.27
CA ILE A 265 5.64 -15.10 -1.55
C ILE A 265 6.38 -16.03 -2.51
N ARG A 266 6.95 -15.51 -3.59
CA ARG A 266 7.62 -16.31 -4.63
C ARG A 266 9.01 -16.81 -4.24
N SER A 267 9.67 -16.10 -3.33
CA SER A 267 10.95 -16.49 -2.74
C SER A 267 10.81 -17.39 -1.51
N LEU A 268 9.57 -17.66 -1.07
CA LEU A 268 9.26 -18.43 0.15
C LEU A 268 9.91 -17.84 1.42
N ASP A 269 10.07 -16.51 1.47
CA ASP A 269 10.66 -15.79 2.61
C ASP A 269 9.65 -15.62 3.75
N GLU A 270 9.50 -16.70 4.52
CA GLU A 270 8.61 -16.73 5.68
C GLU A 270 8.90 -15.63 6.72
N GLN A 271 10.16 -15.22 6.90
CA GLN A 271 10.53 -14.25 7.92
C GLN A 271 9.98 -12.86 7.59
N SER A 272 9.99 -12.46 6.32
CA SER A 272 9.45 -11.18 5.86
C SER A 272 7.93 -11.11 5.84
N THR A 273 7.20 -12.22 6.02
CA THR A 273 5.72 -12.19 5.98
C THR A 273 5.08 -11.34 7.07
N VAL A 274 5.74 -11.18 8.22
CA VAL A 274 5.20 -10.42 9.37
C VAL A 274 5.14 -8.92 9.11
N SER A 275 6.05 -8.41 8.27
CA SER A 275 6.15 -6.99 7.96
C SER A 275 5.18 -6.58 6.85
N LEU A 276 4.81 -7.49 5.95
CA LEU A 276 3.97 -7.22 4.78
C LEU A 276 2.64 -6.52 5.09
N ASP A 277 2.26 -5.58 4.23
CA ASP A 277 0.87 -5.13 4.10
C ASP A 277 0.06 -6.10 3.24
N VAL A 278 -0.52 -7.11 3.89
CA VAL A 278 -1.44 -8.06 3.27
C VAL A 278 -2.61 -8.30 4.20
N GLU A 279 -3.76 -8.69 3.66
CA GLU A 279 -4.99 -8.89 4.45
C GLU A 279 -4.82 -9.95 5.55
N SER A 280 -4.04 -11.01 5.29
CA SER A 280 -3.87 -12.12 6.24
C SER A 280 -2.41 -12.58 6.35
N PRO A 281 -1.56 -11.84 7.09
CA PRO A 281 -0.14 -12.14 7.20
C PRO A 281 0.14 -13.51 7.86
N LYS A 282 -0.71 -13.94 8.80
CA LYS A 282 -0.52 -15.21 9.51
C LYS A 282 -0.90 -16.40 8.64
N ALA A 283 -2.03 -16.32 7.93
CA ALA A 283 -2.42 -17.30 6.92
C ALA A 283 -1.35 -17.44 5.85
N LEU A 284 -0.78 -16.33 5.39
CA LEU A 284 0.30 -16.32 4.41
C LEU A 284 1.59 -16.94 4.97
N SER A 285 1.96 -16.58 6.20
CA SER A 285 3.13 -17.15 6.88
C SER A 285 3.02 -18.66 7.00
N LEU A 286 1.85 -19.17 7.44
CA LEU A 286 1.59 -20.61 7.50
C LEU A 286 1.65 -21.26 6.11
N PHE A 287 1.05 -20.63 5.10
CA PHE A 287 1.08 -21.12 3.74
C PHE A 287 2.53 -21.32 3.26
N ILE A 288 3.37 -20.29 3.36
CA ILE A 288 4.79 -20.38 2.97
C ILE A 288 5.53 -21.45 3.79
N SER A 289 5.28 -21.53 5.10
CA SER A 289 5.87 -22.56 5.98
C SER A 289 5.50 -23.98 5.53
N LEU A 290 4.27 -24.20 5.06
CA LEU A 290 3.82 -25.48 4.50
C LEU A 290 4.42 -25.73 3.10
N LEU A 291 4.58 -24.70 2.26
CA LEU A 291 5.24 -24.85 0.95
C LEU A 291 6.67 -25.39 1.10
N LYS A 292 7.40 -24.92 2.12
CA LYS A 292 8.74 -25.45 2.46
C LYS A 292 8.70 -26.93 2.84
N SER A 293 7.62 -27.39 3.48
CA SER A 293 7.40 -28.81 3.82
C SER A 293 6.97 -29.67 2.62
N MET A 294 6.50 -29.04 1.54
CA MET A 294 6.02 -29.71 0.33
C MET A 294 7.08 -29.78 -0.79
N ASN A 295 8.34 -29.47 -0.49
CA ASN A 295 9.43 -29.38 -1.47
C ASN A 295 9.08 -28.46 -2.66
N ILE A 296 8.40 -27.34 -2.44
CA ILE A 296 8.12 -26.39 -3.53
C ILE A 296 9.43 -25.80 -4.06
N GLY A 297 9.66 -25.97 -5.36
CA GLY A 297 10.87 -25.54 -6.04
C GLY A 297 10.69 -24.31 -6.93
N SER A 298 9.48 -23.96 -7.37
CA SER A 298 9.27 -22.76 -8.20
C SER A 298 7.83 -22.24 -8.15
N SER A 299 7.62 -21.05 -8.71
CA SER A 299 6.29 -20.43 -8.84
C SER A 299 6.17 -19.58 -10.10
N ASP A 300 4.94 -19.38 -10.57
CA ASP A 300 4.62 -18.39 -11.60
C ASP A 300 3.36 -17.60 -11.25
N VAL A 301 3.36 -16.32 -11.62
CA VAL A 301 2.21 -15.43 -11.47
C VAL A 301 1.36 -15.54 -12.74
N VAL A 302 0.15 -16.07 -12.60
CA VAL A 302 -0.81 -16.24 -13.71
C VAL A 302 -1.53 -14.93 -14.00
N SER A 303 -1.85 -14.18 -12.96
CA SER A 303 -2.42 -12.83 -13.05
C SER A 303 -2.13 -12.06 -11.77
N ALA A 304 -1.88 -10.76 -11.91
CA ALA A 304 -1.88 -9.81 -10.80
C ALA A 304 -2.72 -8.60 -11.22
N GLN A 305 -3.66 -8.18 -10.38
CA GLN A 305 -4.65 -7.13 -10.69
C GLN A 305 -4.94 -6.30 -9.44
N SER A 306 -5.66 -5.20 -9.63
CA SER A 306 -6.23 -4.40 -8.55
C SER A 306 -7.72 -4.20 -8.81
N PHE A 307 -8.55 -4.30 -7.78
CA PHE A 307 -9.98 -3.95 -7.84
C PHE A 307 -10.33 -2.90 -6.78
N VAL A 308 -11.48 -2.23 -6.90
CA VAL A 308 -11.98 -1.31 -5.87
C VAL A 308 -12.84 -2.12 -4.90
N SER A 309 -12.42 -2.23 -3.65
CA SER A 309 -13.17 -2.90 -2.60
C SER A 309 -14.40 -2.08 -2.16
N LEU A 310 -15.28 -2.69 -1.36
CA LEU A 310 -16.50 -2.05 -0.87
C LEU A 310 -16.24 -0.77 -0.07
N ASP A 311 -15.06 -0.66 0.54
CA ASP A 311 -14.63 0.51 1.31
C ASP A 311 -13.97 1.59 0.43
N ASN A 312 -14.13 1.49 -0.90
CA ASN A 312 -13.48 2.34 -1.91
C ASN A 312 -11.94 2.32 -1.86
N LYS A 313 -11.34 1.26 -1.31
CA LYS A 313 -9.90 1.06 -1.34
C LYS A 313 -9.53 0.22 -2.55
N HIS A 314 -8.49 0.62 -3.26
CA HIS A 314 -7.88 -0.28 -4.22
C HIS A 314 -7.31 -1.47 -3.46
N THR A 315 -7.64 -2.69 -3.86
CA THR A 315 -7.15 -3.94 -3.24
C THR A 315 -6.47 -4.81 -4.27
N GLY A 316 -5.26 -5.27 -3.92
CA GLY A 316 -4.39 -6.04 -4.79
C GLY A 316 -4.78 -7.50 -4.79
N THR A 317 -4.69 -8.14 -5.95
CA THR A 317 -4.97 -9.57 -6.11
C THR A 317 -3.93 -10.22 -6.97
N ALA A 318 -3.63 -11.48 -6.66
CA ALA A 318 -2.74 -12.28 -7.48
C ALA A 318 -3.14 -13.75 -7.48
N VAL A 319 -2.97 -14.38 -8.63
CA VAL A 319 -3.15 -15.80 -8.82
C VAL A 319 -1.79 -16.40 -9.10
N ILE A 320 -1.29 -17.24 -8.18
CA ILE A 320 0.04 -17.83 -8.25
C ILE A 320 -0.07 -19.34 -8.19
N ARG A 321 0.71 -20.02 -9.02
CA ARG A 321 0.88 -21.48 -8.96
C ARG A 321 2.25 -21.81 -8.38
N PHE A 322 2.31 -22.87 -7.58
CA PHE A 322 3.54 -23.38 -6.97
C PHE A 322 3.79 -24.83 -7.39
N TYR A 323 5.03 -25.12 -7.76
CA TYR A 323 5.46 -26.38 -8.34
C TYR A 323 6.45 -27.11 -7.44
N GLU A 324 6.40 -28.44 -7.45
CA GLU A 324 7.30 -29.32 -6.68
C GLU A 324 8.76 -29.27 -7.14
N ASN A 325 9.03 -28.85 -8.38
CA ASN A 325 10.39 -28.80 -8.92
C ASN A 325 10.71 -27.39 -9.43
N GLY A 326 12.01 -27.09 -9.52
CA GLY A 326 12.51 -25.83 -10.08
C GLY A 326 13.49 -25.12 -9.13
N THR A 327 13.69 -23.83 -9.39
CA THR A 327 14.54 -22.98 -8.56
C THR A 327 13.70 -21.82 -8.01
N ILE A 328 13.73 -21.66 -6.68
CA ILE A 328 13.04 -20.58 -5.99
C ILE A 328 13.68 -19.26 -6.45
N ALA A 329 12.84 -18.27 -6.76
CA ALA A 329 13.31 -16.98 -7.21
C ALA A 329 14.12 -16.29 -6.09
N SER A 330 15.23 -15.64 -6.47
CA SER A 330 15.92 -14.73 -5.54
C SER A 330 14.97 -13.59 -5.17
N ARG A 331 14.89 -13.24 -3.87
CA ARG A 331 14.02 -12.16 -3.42
C ARG A 331 14.63 -10.80 -3.81
N PRO A 332 13.95 -9.95 -4.60
CA PRO A 332 14.28 -8.54 -4.80
C PRO A 332 14.36 -7.76 -3.47
N VAL A 333 15.08 -6.66 -3.48
CA VAL A 333 15.12 -5.71 -2.35
C VAL A 333 14.10 -4.60 -2.60
N SER A 334 13.26 -4.28 -1.61
CA SER A 334 12.33 -3.14 -1.65
C SER A 334 12.80 -2.00 -0.74
N LEU A 335 12.93 -0.80 -1.29
CA LEU A 335 13.41 0.39 -0.57
C LEU A 335 12.42 1.54 -0.78
N LEU A 336 12.06 2.27 0.27
CA LEU A 336 11.21 3.46 0.18
C LEU A 336 12.03 4.70 0.56
N PHE A 337 11.95 5.75 -0.24
CA PHE A 337 12.71 6.98 -0.05
C PHE A 337 11.79 8.19 0.04
N PHE A 338 12.12 9.10 0.96
CA PHE A 338 11.59 10.45 1.04
C PHE A 338 12.68 11.48 0.82
N GLY A 339 12.29 12.67 0.36
CA GLY A 339 13.19 13.80 0.18
C GLY A 339 13.59 14.48 1.50
N ASP A 340 13.66 15.80 1.47
CA ASP A 340 14.24 16.62 2.54
C ASP A 340 13.35 16.65 3.79
N MET A 341 13.92 16.29 4.94
CA MET A 341 13.27 16.28 6.25
C MET A 341 13.99 17.24 7.21
N MET A 342 13.37 18.38 7.49
CA MET A 342 13.83 19.38 8.46
C MET A 342 12.83 19.46 9.62
N LEU A 343 13.26 19.05 10.81
CA LEU A 343 12.40 18.89 12.00
C LEU A 343 12.49 20.07 12.98
N GLY A 344 13.13 21.18 12.57
CA GLY A 344 13.35 22.36 13.40
C GLY A 344 12.35 23.48 13.14
N ARG A 345 12.66 24.67 13.68
CA ARG A 345 11.91 25.91 13.42
C ARG A 345 10.41 25.76 13.69
N THR A 346 9.55 26.04 12.72
CA THR A 346 8.10 25.98 12.92
C THR A 346 7.57 24.55 12.93
N VAL A 347 8.33 23.58 12.39
CA VAL A 347 7.99 22.15 12.50
C VAL A 347 8.06 21.73 13.95
N GLU A 348 9.17 21.99 14.64
CA GLU A 348 9.36 21.73 16.08
C GLU A 348 8.24 22.36 16.93
N GLN A 349 7.77 23.57 16.57
CA GLN A 349 6.68 24.24 17.29
C GLN A 349 5.31 23.61 17.06
N LYS A 350 5.04 23.12 15.84
CA LYS A 350 3.77 22.47 15.47
C LYS A 350 3.65 21.07 16.04
N VAL A 351 4.77 20.38 16.14
CA VAL A 351 4.93 19.10 16.82
C VAL A 351 4.91 19.39 18.33
N THR A 352 3.74 19.76 18.88
CA THR A 352 3.60 20.09 20.31
C THR A 352 4.16 18.94 21.17
N HIS A 353 5.11 19.26 22.05
CA HIS A 353 5.86 18.29 22.88
C HIS A 353 6.75 17.31 22.10
N ASN A 354 7.22 17.67 20.90
CA ASN A 354 8.03 16.83 20.04
C ASN A 354 7.37 15.51 19.63
N ASN A 355 6.04 15.37 19.70
CA ASN A 355 5.32 14.20 19.17
C ASN A 355 5.18 14.24 17.63
N LEU A 356 5.95 13.40 16.93
CA LEU A 356 5.97 13.31 15.47
C LEU A 356 4.69 12.71 14.86
N ASP A 357 3.78 12.13 15.65
CA ASP A 357 2.57 11.48 15.13
C ASP A 357 1.76 12.40 14.19
N VAL A 358 1.65 13.68 14.57
CA VAL A 358 0.93 14.72 13.80
C VAL A 358 1.49 14.90 12.38
N LEU A 359 2.76 14.56 12.15
CA LEU A 359 3.39 14.66 10.82
C LEU A 359 3.03 13.47 9.93
N PHE A 360 2.81 12.28 10.49
CA PHE A 360 2.74 11.04 9.71
C PHE A 360 1.35 10.40 9.67
N GLU A 361 0.45 10.70 10.62
CA GLU A 361 -0.90 10.14 10.69
C GLU A 361 -1.74 10.32 9.41
N ASN A 362 -1.51 11.39 8.65
CA ASN A 362 -2.20 11.63 7.37
C ASN A 362 -1.68 10.77 6.21
N MET A 363 -0.47 10.22 6.34
CA MET A 363 0.12 9.31 5.35
C MET A 363 0.02 7.85 5.77
N VAL A 364 0.01 7.60 7.08
CA VAL A 364 -0.10 6.27 7.68
C VAL A 364 -1.27 6.30 8.68
N PRO A 365 -2.52 6.18 8.20
CA PRO A 365 -3.68 6.13 9.08
C PRO A 365 -3.58 4.96 10.08
N ALA A 366 -4.32 5.05 11.20
CA ALA A 366 -4.30 4.01 12.22
C ALA A 366 -4.59 2.61 11.64
N GLY A 367 -3.65 1.68 11.81
CA GLY A 367 -3.73 0.31 11.31
C GLY A 367 -3.27 0.11 9.87
N ALA A 368 -2.79 1.17 9.20
CA ALA A 368 -2.19 1.09 7.88
C ALA A 368 -0.67 0.88 7.96
N LYS A 369 -0.05 0.52 6.83
CA LYS A 369 1.34 0.05 6.76
C LYS A 369 2.14 0.76 5.67
N GLU A 370 1.76 1.96 5.23
CA GLU A 370 2.43 2.67 4.13
C GLU A 370 3.94 2.89 4.37
N PHE A 371 4.40 2.97 5.62
CA PHE A 371 5.82 3.11 5.96
C PHE A 371 6.46 1.79 6.41
N PHE A 372 5.73 0.69 6.39
CA PHE A 372 6.14 -0.59 6.94
C PHE A 372 6.00 -1.71 5.91
N GLY A 373 6.88 -2.70 5.99
CA GLY A 373 6.79 -3.90 5.16
C GLY A 373 7.91 -4.04 4.17
N GLN A 374 8.40 -2.93 3.61
CA GLN A 374 9.60 -2.87 2.78
C GLN A 374 10.90 -3.14 3.56
N ASP A 375 12.01 -3.41 2.86
CA ASP A 375 13.28 -3.78 3.48
C ASP A 375 14.02 -2.61 4.14
N ALA A 376 13.78 -1.38 3.69
CA ALA A 376 14.24 -0.17 4.39
C ALA A 376 13.43 1.08 4.00
N LEU A 377 13.25 1.99 4.96
CA LEU A 377 12.77 3.36 4.74
C LEU A 377 13.88 4.39 4.97
N ILE A 378 14.10 5.26 3.99
CA ILE A 378 15.24 6.20 3.95
C ILE A 378 14.76 7.64 3.68
N SER A 379 15.42 8.64 4.28
CA SER A 379 15.19 10.06 3.97
C SER A 379 16.46 10.90 4.12
N ASN A 380 16.48 12.11 3.57
CA ASN A 380 17.53 13.10 3.87
C ASN A 380 17.18 13.83 5.16
N LEU A 381 17.98 13.65 6.23
CA LEU A 381 17.79 14.38 7.49
C LEU A 381 18.57 15.69 7.42
N GLU A 382 17.86 16.76 7.08
CA GLU A 382 18.47 18.05 6.73
C GLU A 382 18.70 18.94 7.94
N GLY A 383 19.61 18.50 8.79
CA GLY A 383 20.06 19.22 9.97
C GLY A 383 20.49 18.31 11.11
N PRO A 384 21.20 18.85 12.11
CA PRO A 384 21.77 18.06 13.19
C PRO A 384 20.77 17.84 14.32
N VAL A 385 20.86 16.69 14.96
CA VAL A 385 20.13 16.30 16.18
C VAL A 385 21.04 16.53 17.38
N VAL A 386 20.70 17.50 18.23
CA VAL A 386 21.57 17.94 19.34
C VAL A 386 20.79 18.27 20.61
N GLN A 387 21.34 17.88 21.77
CA GLN A 387 20.75 18.17 23.07
C GLN A 387 20.81 19.66 23.42
N THR A 388 21.87 20.36 22.99
CA THR A 388 22.06 21.79 23.24
C THR A 388 22.52 22.47 21.96
N ARG A 389 21.75 23.46 21.54
CA ARG A 389 22.05 24.25 20.34
C ARG A 389 23.15 25.27 20.64
N THR A 390 24.11 25.39 19.73
CA THR A 390 25.17 26.38 19.74
C THR A 390 24.60 27.78 19.46
N PRO A 391 25.30 28.85 19.87
CA PRO A 391 24.94 30.20 19.47
C PRO A 391 24.87 30.34 17.94
N LYS A 392 23.91 31.14 17.46
CA LYS A 392 23.70 31.35 16.02
C LYS A 392 24.93 31.97 15.36
N PHE A 393 25.45 31.36 14.29
CA PHE A 393 26.60 31.85 13.53
C PHE A 393 26.33 32.04 12.03
N LYS A 394 25.18 31.57 11.52
CA LYS A 394 24.68 31.83 10.16
C LYS A 394 23.18 32.14 10.16
N GLU A 395 22.65 32.68 9.05
CA GLU A 395 21.25 33.13 8.96
C GLU A 395 20.24 32.01 9.21
N ILE A 396 20.45 30.87 8.55
CA ILE A 396 19.63 29.67 8.71
C ILE A 396 20.50 28.63 9.41
N GLN A 397 20.12 28.28 10.64
CA GLN A 397 20.83 27.31 11.47
C GLN A 397 19.83 26.38 12.13
N PHE A 398 19.90 25.10 11.80
CA PHE A 398 19.02 24.05 12.31
C PHE A 398 19.64 23.34 13.51
N GLY A 399 18.77 22.65 14.25
CA GLY A 399 19.10 21.82 15.39
C GLY A 399 17.82 21.19 15.88
N PHE A 400 17.76 19.87 15.93
CA PHE A 400 16.58 19.09 16.27
C PHE A 400 16.75 18.47 17.67
N ASP A 401 15.66 18.36 18.41
CA ASP A 401 15.67 17.70 19.72
C ASP A 401 15.92 16.19 19.56
N PRO A 402 16.84 15.57 20.32
CA PRO A 402 17.12 14.13 20.24
C PRO A 402 15.92 13.20 20.40
N VAL A 403 14.84 13.67 21.03
CA VAL A 403 13.61 12.87 21.20
C VAL A 403 12.94 12.51 19.86
N VAL A 404 13.27 13.18 18.76
CA VAL A 404 12.69 12.88 17.43
C VAL A 404 13.21 11.56 16.86
N VAL A 405 14.45 11.17 17.17
CA VAL A 405 15.10 10.00 16.59
C VAL A 405 14.41 8.67 16.95
N PRO A 406 14.12 8.36 18.24
CA PRO A 406 13.36 7.15 18.57
C PRO A 406 11.96 7.14 17.95
N GLN A 407 11.34 8.30 17.77
CA GLN A 407 10.03 8.41 17.12
C GLN A 407 10.11 8.13 15.61
N LEU A 408 11.15 8.61 14.93
CA LEU A 408 11.41 8.25 13.53
C LEU A 408 11.57 6.73 13.40
N LYS A 409 12.26 6.07 14.34
CA LYS A 409 12.36 4.61 14.35
C LYS A 409 11.00 3.94 14.52
N SER A 410 10.14 4.43 15.43
CA SER A 410 8.80 3.86 15.62
C SER A 410 7.88 4.05 14.41
N TRP A 411 8.12 5.10 13.61
CA TRP A 411 7.43 5.35 12.34
C TRP A 411 8.00 4.56 11.15
N GLY A 412 8.98 3.68 11.40
CA GLY A 412 9.49 2.75 10.40
C GLY A 412 10.75 3.21 9.65
N PHE A 413 11.32 4.38 9.97
CA PHE A 413 12.57 4.80 9.34
C PHE A 413 13.73 3.86 9.72
N ASP A 414 14.65 3.64 8.78
CA ASP A 414 15.81 2.77 8.98
C ASP A 414 17.13 3.49 8.72
N ALA A 415 17.17 4.42 7.76
CA ALA A 415 18.39 5.13 7.41
C ALA A 415 18.17 6.61 7.06
N PHE A 416 19.20 7.41 7.28
CA PHE A 416 19.22 8.82 6.91
C PHE A 416 20.49 9.22 6.17
N SER A 417 20.34 9.96 5.08
CA SER A 417 21.46 10.72 4.51
C SER A 417 21.71 11.96 5.37
N LEU A 418 22.98 12.19 5.70
CA LEU A 418 23.48 13.40 6.35
C LEU A 418 24.36 14.25 5.42
N ALA A 419 24.47 13.87 4.14
CA ALA A 419 25.21 14.63 3.14
C ALA A 419 24.38 15.81 2.63
N ASN A 420 24.19 16.83 3.46
CA ASN A 420 23.46 18.04 3.10
C ASN A 420 24.14 19.29 3.68
N ASN A 421 23.76 20.46 3.17
CA ASN A 421 24.34 21.76 3.55
C ASN A 421 24.05 22.20 5.00
N HIS A 422 23.16 21.48 5.69
CA HIS A 422 22.75 21.77 7.04
C HIS A 422 23.34 20.84 8.10
N ALA A 423 24.11 19.81 7.73
CA ALA A 423 24.62 18.82 8.68
C ALA A 423 25.59 19.39 9.72
N LEU A 424 26.29 20.48 9.38
CA LEU A 424 27.25 21.20 10.26
C LEU A 424 26.67 22.47 10.88
N ASP A 425 25.34 22.64 10.91
CA ASP A 425 24.66 23.79 11.55
C ASP A 425 24.93 23.90 13.06
N GLN A 426 25.38 22.81 13.67
CA GLN A 426 25.77 22.74 15.07
C GLN A 426 27.28 22.39 15.19
N HIS A 427 28.03 22.75 14.15
CA HIS A 427 29.43 22.39 13.92
C HIS A 427 29.67 20.87 13.89
N TYR A 428 30.94 20.46 13.79
CA TYR A 428 31.32 19.05 13.81
C TYR A 428 30.86 18.32 15.08
N ALA A 429 30.82 19.01 16.22
CA ALA A 429 30.33 18.41 17.46
C ALA A 429 28.86 17.99 17.33
N GLY A 430 28.02 18.80 16.69
CA GLY A 430 26.62 18.48 16.44
C GLY A 430 26.42 17.36 15.43
N LEU A 431 27.24 17.29 14.36
CA LEU A 431 27.21 16.17 13.42
C LEU A 431 27.57 14.84 14.11
N GLU A 432 28.62 14.82 14.92
CA GLU A 432 29.03 13.62 15.67
C GLU A 432 28.01 13.22 16.75
N GLU A 433 27.35 14.19 17.37
CA GLU A 433 26.22 13.93 18.27
C GLU A 433 25.03 13.33 17.51
N THR A 434 24.72 13.86 16.32
CA THR A 434 23.65 13.34 15.44
C THR A 434 23.88 11.88 15.10
N LYS A 435 25.11 11.54 14.65
CA LYS A 435 25.51 10.16 14.35
C LYS A 435 25.28 9.22 15.53
N LYS A 436 25.66 9.65 16.75
CA LYS A 436 25.45 8.88 17.99
C LYS A 436 23.97 8.67 18.32
N HIS A 437 23.13 9.68 18.16
CA HIS A 437 21.68 9.54 18.40
C HIS A 437 21.05 8.57 17.41
N ILE A 438 21.41 8.65 16.13
CA ILE A 438 20.94 7.73 15.09
C ILE A 438 21.38 6.29 15.40
N GLU A 439 22.68 6.05 15.57
CA GLU A 439 23.22 4.70 15.86
C GLU A 439 22.69 4.13 17.18
N GLY A 440 22.58 4.96 18.22
CA GLY A 440 22.08 4.57 19.53
C GLY A 440 20.63 4.09 19.54
N ASN A 441 19.85 4.42 18.51
CA ASN A 441 18.47 3.98 18.32
C ASN A 441 18.32 2.88 17.24
N GLY A 442 19.44 2.28 16.78
CA GLY A 442 19.42 1.21 15.78
C GLY A 442 19.05 1.69 14.37
N LEU A 443 19.28 2.96 14.08
CA LEU A 443 19.14 3.56 12.75
C LEU A 443 20.52 3.66 12.08
N VAL A 444 20.52 3.80 10.76
CA VAL A 444 21.73 3.95 9.94
C VAL A 444 21.87 5.40 9.48
N TRP A 445 23.09 5.95 9.49
CA TRP A 445 23.38 7.23 8.83
C TRP A 445 24.47 7.03 7.79
N PHE A 446 24.40 7.76 6.69
CA PHE A 446 25.44 7.76 5.66
C PHE A 446 25.63 9.17 5.08
N GLY A 447 26.75 9.38 4.39
CA GLY A 447 27.12 10.69 3.85
C GLY A 447 27.64 11.68 4.91
N ASP A 448 28.25 12.75 4.44
CA ASP A 448 28.79 13.86 5.22
C ASP A 448 28.72 15.15 4.38
N GLN A 449 28.63 16.32 5.02
CA GLN A 449 28.53 17.58 4.29
C GLN A 449 29.82 17.95 3.54
N VAL A 450 31.00 17.58 4.07
CA VAL A 450 32.30 18.11 3.62
C VAL A 450 33.37 17.03 3.39
N LYS A 451 33.08 15.76 3.65
CA LYS A 451 34.03 14.65 3.43
C LYS A 451 33.44 13.57 2.53
N GLU A 452 34.12 13.29 1.42
CA GLU A 452 33.92 12.05 0.67
C GLU A 452 34.94 10.99 1.04
N SER A 453 34.47 9.96 1.73
CA SER A 453 35.30 8.83 2.07
C SER A 453 34.47 7.56 2.16
N ASN A 454 35.14 6.42 1.98
CA ASN A 454 34.54 5.11 2.19
C ASN A 454 33.99 4.91 3.61
N GLU A 455 34.41 5.72 4.59
CA GLU A 455 33.90 5.66 5.97
C GLU A 455 32.46 6.19 6.09
N ASN A 456 32.05 7.03 5.13
CA ASN A 456 30.71 7.62 5.06
C ASN A 456 29.75 6.80 4.20
N VAL A 457 30.21 5.70 3.60
CA VAL A 457 29.38 4.68 2.94
C VAL A 457 28.87 3.71 3.98
N LYS A 458 27.57 3.40 3.95
CA LYS A 458 27.01 2.34 4.79
C LYS A 458 26.56 1.16 3.96
N PHE A 459 26.82 -0.02 4.51
CA PHE A 459 26.35 -1.27 3.94
C PHE A 459 25.34 -1.90 4.88
N ILE A 460 24.19 -2.31 4.34
CA ILE A 460 23.21 -3.13 5.04
C ILE A 460 23.01 -4.44 4.28
N GLU A 461 22.53 -5.47 4.96
CA GLU A 461 22.15 -6.73 4.33
C GLU A 461 20.64 -6.91 4.40
N GLN A 462 19.99 -7.07 3.25
CA GLN A 462 18.56 -7.37 3.13
C GLN A 462 18.34 -8.38 2.02
N ALA A 463 17.39 -9.29 2.18
CA ALA A 463 17.08 -10.31 1.17
C ALA A 463 18.31 -11.14 0.73
N GLY A 464 19.30 -11.33 1.62
CA GLY A 464 20.58 -11.98 1.29
C GLY A 464 21.48 -11.18 0.34
N LYS A 465 21.22 -9.89 0.15
CA LYS A 465 21.97 -8.96 -0.70
C LYS A 465 22.54 -7.84 0.16
N LYS A 466 23.80 -7.49 -0.10
CA LYS A 466 24.45 -6.33 0.51
C LYS A 466 24.15 -5.10 -0.34
N ILE A 467 23.67 -4.05 0.32
CA ILE A 467 23.25 -2.79 -0.28
C ILE A 467 24.16 -1.70 0.25
N ALA A 468 24.76 -0.91 -0.63
CA ALA A 468 25.54 0.27 -0.27
C ALA A 468 24.68 1.52 -0.39
N PHE A 469 24.67 2.34 0.66
CA PHE A 469 24.14 3.69 0.66
C PHE A 469 25.27 4.70 0.70
N ILE A 470 25.24 5.63 -0.24
CA ILE A 470 26.23 6.69 -0.42
C ILE A 470 25.49 8.02 -0.44
N GLY A 471 26.03 9.04 0.22
CA GLY A 471 25.43 10.36 0.28
C GLY A 471 26.47 11.41 -0.07
N PHE A 472 26.19 12.27 -1.05
CA PHE A 472 27.09 13.34 -1.49
C PHE A 472 26.41 14.71 -1.43
N ASN A 473 27.17 15.75 -1.08
CA ASN A 473 26.73 17.14 -1.06
C ASN A 473 27.58 18.00 -2.00
N THR A 474 26.95 18.70 -2.94
CA THR A 474 27.68 19.56 -3.90
C THR A 474 27.32 21.05 -3.80
N THR A 475 26.54 21.43 -2.79
CA THR A 475 26.03 22.80 -2.61
C THR A 475 27.09 23.76 -2.03
N ASP A 476 27.81 23.33 -0.99
CA ASP A 476 28.80 24.17 -0.30
C ASP A 476 30.23 23.93 -0.78
N ASN A 477 30.55 22.68 -1.11
CA ASN A 477 31.88 22.25 -1.51
C ASN A 477 31.75 21.17 -2.60
N PRO A 478 31.72 21.53 -3.89
CA PRO A 478 31.54 20.56 -4.95
C PRO A 478 32.78 19.66 -5.03
N PHE A 479 32.63 18.41 -4.58
CA PHE A 479 33.62 17.37 -4.81
C PHE A 479 33.82 17.16 -6.31
N SER A 480 35.03 16.74 -6.69
CA SER A 480 35.26 16.40 -8.08
C SER A 480 34.45 15.16 -8.45
N ILE A 481 33.95 15.12 -9.69
CA ILE A 481 33.25 13.95 -10.22
C ILE A 481 34.10 12.69 -10.06
N GLU A 482 35.43 12.78 -10.27
CA GLU A 482 36.35 11.64 -10.12
C GLU A 482 36.45 11.10 -8.68
N GLU A 483 36.37 11.96 -7.66
CA GLU A 483 36.33 11.51 -6.26
C GLU A 483 35.04 10.74 -5.97
N MET A 484 33.89 11.28 -6.41
CA MET A 484 32.60 10.62 -6.23
C MET A 484 32.53 9.27 -6.97
N LYS A 485 33.01 9.21 -8.22
CA LYS A 485 33.10 7.96 -9.00
C LYS A 485 33.92 6.89 -8.27
N SER A 486 35.10 7.26 -7.76
CA SER A 486 35.99 6.35 -7.01
C SER A 486 35.34 5.75 -5.76
N VAL A 487 34.45 6.49 -5.08
CA VAL A 487 33.67 5.97 -3.95
C VAL A 487 32.60 4.98 -4.41
N VAL A 488 31.86 5.32 -5.49
CA VAL A 488 30.83 4.44 -6.07
C VAL A 488 31.43 3.12 -6.58
N GLU A 489 32.54 3.18 -7.32
CA GLU A 489 33.24 2.00 -7.86
C GLU A 489 33.65 1.05 -6.72
N LYS A 490 34.28 1.58 -5.66
CA LYS A 490 34.68 0.78 -4.48
C LYS A 490 33.51 0.22 -3.70
N ALA A 491 32.39 0.93 -3.66
CA ALA A 491 31.17 0.42 -3.04
C ALA A 491 30.59 -0.73 -3.87
N LYS A 492 30.57 -0.60 -5.20
CA LYS A 492 30.09 -1.63 -6.13
C LYS A 492 30.90 -2.92 -6.06
N GLU A 493 32.22 -2.83 -5.84
CA GLU A 493 33.05 -4.01 -5.59
C GLU A 493 32.65 -4.79 -4.33
N GLN A 494 31.98 -4.13 -3.38
CA GLN A 494 31.66 -4.66 -2.05
C GLN A 494 30.17 -4.90 -1.81
N SER A 495 29.30 -4.61 -2.77
CA SER A 495 27.84 -4.75 -2.64
C SER A 495 27.19 -5.20 -3.95
N GLN A 496 26.01 -5.81 -3.85
CA GLN A 496 25.22 -6.19 -5.02
C GLN A 496 24.40 -5.01 -5.55
N ILE A 497 24.00 -4.09 -4.66
CA ILE A 497 23.17 -2.92 -4.96
C ILE A 497 23.90 -1.67 -4.43
N VAL A 498 23.93 -0.60 -5.21
CA VAL A 498 24.50 0.71 -4.84
C VAL A 498 23.47 1.81 -5.04
N ILE A 499 23.08 2.48 -3.96
CA ILE A 499 22.15 3.61 -3.98
C ILE A 499 22.91 4.88 -3.61
N VAL A 500 22.81 5.91 -4.45
CA VAL A 500 23.43 7.21 -4.19
C VAL A 500 22.37 8.27 -3.94
N MET A 501 22.40 8.92 -2.78
CA MET A 501 21.60 10.10 -2.49
C MET A 501 22.43 11.37 -2.66
N MET A 502 21.89 12.35 -3.41
CA MET A 502 22.57 13.58 -3.78
C MET A 502 21.87 14.79 -3.18
N HIS A 503 22.63 15.71 -2.61
CA HIS A 503 22.14 17.02 -2.18
C HIS A 503 22.80 18.10 -3.04
N TRP A 504 22.05 18.65 -4.00
CA TRP A 504 22.63 19.37 -5.14
C TRP A 504 21.67 20.34 -5.85
N GLY A 505 22.15 21.00 -6.91
CA GLY A 505 21.32 21.86 -7.74
C GLY A 505 21.00 23.21 -7.08
N ASN A 506 20.08 23.95 -7.69
CA ASN A 506 19.68 25.27 -7.22
C ASN A 506 18.33 25.19 -6.51
N GLU A 507 18.21 25.87 -5.36
CA GLU A 507 16.95 25.98 -4.64
C GLU A 507 15.80 26.49 -5.55
N TYR A 508 14.65 25.85 -5.43
CA TYR A 508 13.37 26.22 -6.04
C TYR A 508 13.31 26.14 -7.57
N GLN A 509 14.30 25.52 -8.21
CA GLN A 509 14.32 25.32 -9.66
C GLN A 509 13.45 24.12 -10.09
N TYR A 510 12.14 24.33 -10.17
CA TYR A 510 11.16 23.25 -10.44
C TYR A 510 10.94 22.91 -11.93
N LEU A 511 11.39 23.75 -12.86
CA LEU A 511 11.17 23.53 -14.30
C LEU A 511 12.11 22.48 -14.91
N GLY A 512 13.15 22.06 -14.19
CA GLY A 512 14.11 21.06 -14.65
C GLY A 512 15.40 21.07 -13.83
N PHE A 513 16.22 20.07 -14.03
CA PHE A 513 17.56 19.94 -13.44
C PHE A 513 18.62 20.64 -14.31
N SER A 514 19.78 20.95 -13.72
CA SER A 514 20.90 21.61 -14.42
C SER A 514 21.77 20.61 -15.19
N PRO A 515 22.50 21.04 -16.24
CA PRO A 515 23.47 20.19 -16.93
C PRO A 515 24.54 19.60 -16.00
N GLN A 516 24.94 20.32 -14.96
CA GLN A 516 25.90 19.84 -13.96
C GLN A 516 25.33 18.70 -13.12
N GLN A 517 24.07 18.81 -12.67
CA GLN A 517 23.40 17.69 -11.98
C GLN A 517 23.39 16.45 -12.88
N GLN A 518 23.06 16.62 -14.16
CA GLN A 518 23.02 15.51 -15.12
C GLN A 518 24.39 14.88 -15.36
N GLU A 519 25.43 15.69 -15.56
CA GLU A 519 26.80 15.21 -15.74
C GLU A 519 27.27 14.37 -14.54
N ILE A 520 27.00 14.85 -13.31
CA ILE A 520 27.31 14.10 -12.10
C ILE A 520 26.49 12.81 -12.05
N ALA A 521 25.17 12.87 -12.26
CA ALA A 521 24.30 11.70 -12.17
C ALA A 521 24.70 10.60 -13.17
N HIS A 522 25.01 10.96 -14.41
CA HIS A 522 25.49 10.03 -15.44
C HIS A 522 26.82 9.40 -15.04
N ALA A 523 27.77 10.20 -14.52
CA ALA A 523 29.05 9.67 -14.06
C ALA A 523 28.90 8.65 -12.92
N LEU A 524 27.97 8.87 -11.99
CA LEU A 524 27.68 7.94 -10.90
C LEU A 524 26.99 6.66 -11.39
N ALA A 525 26.01 6.80 -12.30
CA ALA A 525 25.36 5.67 -12.95
C ALA A 525 26.37 4.79 -13.70
N ASP A 526 27.24 5.40 -14.52
CA ASP A 526 28.28 4.68 -15.26
C ASP A 526 29.32 4.01 -14.35
N SER A 527 29.52 4.53 -13.13
CA SER A 527 30.42 3.97 -12.11
C SER A 527 29.83 2.79 -11.33
N GLY A 528 28.56 2.46 -11.56
CA GLY A 528 27.91 1.27 -10.99
C GLY A 528 26.81 1.54 -9.97
N ALA A 529 26.33 2.78 -9.86
CA ALA A 529 25.12 3.08 -9.10
C ALA A 529 23.90 2.37 -9.74
N ASP A 530 23.05 1.79 -8.90
CA ASP A 530 21.78 1.18 -9.28
C ASP A 530 20.62 2.19 -9.19
N ALA A 531 20.78 3.28 -8.45
CA ALA A 531 19.89 4.44 -8.48
C ALA A 531 20.61 5.70 -7.99
N VAL A 532 20.22 6.86 -8.53
CA VAL A 532 20.66 8.18 -8.07
C VAL A 532 19.44 8.99 -7.65
N ILE A 533 19.40 9.46 -6.41
CA ILE A 533 18.21 10.08 -5.79
C ILE A 533 18.59 11.44 -5.20
N GLY A 534 18.05 12.52 -5.74
CA GLY A 534 18.36 13.88 -5.36
C GLY A 534 17.41 14.50 -4.33
N GLY A 535 17.92 15.49 -3.62
CA GLY A 535 17.21 16.49 -2.79
C GLY A 535 17.95 17.82 -2.84
N HIS A 536 17.58 18.80 -2.01
CA HIS A 536 18.05 20.20 -1.94
C HIS A 536 17.23 21.26 -2.70
N PRO A 537 16.79 21.07 -3.97
CA PRO A 537 15.99 22.09 -4.65
C PRO A 537 14.69 22.43 -3.92
N HIS A 538 14.28 21.64 -2.92
CA HIS A 538 13.05 21.77 -2.15
C HIS A 538 11.77 21.70 -2.98
N VAL A 539 11.90 21.28 -4.23
CA VAL A 539 10.83 21.08 -5.21
C VAL A 539 11.11 19.78 -5.94
N VAL A 540 10.07 19.11 -6.39
CA VAL A 540 10.24 17.90 -7.21
C VAL A 540 10.82 18.31 -8.57
N GLN A 541 11.88 17.62 -9.01
CA GLN A 541 12.45 17.78 -10.34
C GLN A 541 12.16 16.51 -11.17
N PRO A 542 12.06 16.64 -12.52
CA PRO A 542 11.84 15.49 -13.39
C PRO A 542 12.87 14.38 -13.19
N MET A 543 12.54 13.15 -13.57
CA MET A 543 13.46 12.02 -13.52
C MET A 543 14.07 11.72 -14.90
N GLU A 544 15.06 10.84 -14.92
CA GLU A 544 15.69 10.28 -16.11
C GLU A 544 15.92 8.78 -15.91
N VAL A 545 15.79 7.99 -16.98
CA VAL A 545 16.31 6.62 -17.04
C VAL A 545 17.51 6.64 -17.97
N TYR A 546 18.69 6.37 -17.41
CA TYR A 546 19.97 6.44 -18.11
C TYR A 546 20.75 5.14 -17.92
N HIS A 547 21.01 4.42 -19.02
CA HIS A 547 21.76 3.17 -19.04
C HIS A 547 21.28 2.13 -18.01
N GLY A 548 19.96 1.99 -17.86
CA GLY A 548 19.35 1.05 -16.91
C GLY A 548 19.34 1.55 -15.46
N VAL A 549 19.64 2.83 -15.21
CA VAL A 549 19.67 3.45 -13.87
C VAL A 549 18.58 4.53 -13.77
N PRO A 550 17.63 4.44 -12.81
CA PRO A 550 16.74 5.55 -12.49
C PRO A 550 17.49 6.68 -11.77
N ILE A 551 17.35 7.89 -12.30
CA ILE A 551 17.89 9.13 -11.75
C ILE A 551 16.72 10.04 -11.40
N PHE A 552 16.47 10.26 -10.12
CA PHE A 552 15.50 11.24 -9.63
C PHE A 552 16.27 12.48 -9.21
N TYR A 553 16.12 13.60 -9.92
CA TYR A 553 16.95 14.78 -9.65
C TYR A 553 16.58 15.53 -8.38
N SER A 554 15.33 15.46 -7.94
CA SER A 554 14.89 15.94 -6.62
C SER A 554 13.55 15.31 -6.25
N LEU A 555 13.46 14.72 -5.05
CA LEU A 555 12.19 14.25 -4.47
C LEU A 555 11.36 15.38 -3.83
N GLY A 556 11.92 16.58 -3.70
CA GLY A 556 11.30 17.71 -3.03
C GLY A 556 11.28 17.59 -1.50
N ASN A 557 10.49 18.46 -0.86
CA ASN A 557 10.34 18.46 0.58
C ASN A 557 9.45 17.31 1.05
N PHE A 558 9.93 16.52 2.00
CA PHE A 558 9.07 15.63 2.77
C PHE A 558 8.45 16.39 3.95
N ILE A 559 9.29 16.82 4.89
CA ILE A 559 8.90 17.66 6.03
C ILE A 559 9.71 18.94 5.99
N PHE A 560 9.06 20.06 5.72
CA PHE A 560 9.72 21.37 5.70
C PHE A 560 8.70 22.49 5.90
N ASP A 561 9.15 23.67 6.37
CA ASP A 561 8.29 24.82 6.64
C ASP A 561 8.28 25.90 5.54
N GLN A 562 8.50 25.50 4.29
CA GLN A 562 8.53 26.39 3.11
C GLN A 562 7.18 26.45 2.39
N TYR A 563 6.28 27.33 2.86
CA TYR A 563 4.89 27.41 2.34
C TYR A 563 4.68 28.46 1.24
N PHE A 564 5.74 29.08 0.74
CA PHE A 564 5.63 30.27 -0.12
C PHE A 564 5.26 29.94 -1.58
N SER A 565 5.28 28.68 -1.99
CA SER A 565 4.89 28.25 -3.33
C SER A 565 4.22 26.87 -3.31
N GLN A 566 3.48 26.54 -4.37
CA GLN A 566 2.93 25.21 -4.55
C GLN A 566 4.03 24.14 -4.78
N PRO A 567 5.05 24.36 -5.65
CA PRO A 567 6.10 23.37 -5.85
C PRO A 567 6.88 22.97 -4.59
N THR A 568 7.03 23.88 -3.62
CA THR A 568 7.70 23.57 -2.33
C THR A 568 6.83 22.82 -1.33
N GLN A 569 5.55 22.65 -1.65
CA GLN A 569 4.53 21.93 -0.89
C GLN A 569 4.07 20.65 -1.62
N GLU A 570 4.82 20.22 -2.63
CA GLU A 570 4.66 18.94 -3.31
C GLU A 570 5.95 18.13 -3.13
N GLY A 571 5.81 16.83 -2.93
CA GLY A 571 6.93 15.91 -2.80
C GLY A 571 6.60 14.55 -3.39
N VAL A 572 7.62 13.71 -3.54
CA VAL A 572 7.49 12.34 -4.03
C VAL A 572 8.09 11.38 -3.03
N ALA A 573 7.35 10.34 -2.66
CA ALA A 573 7.92 9.13 -2.10
C ALA A 573 8.31 8.21 -3.25
N LEU A 574 9.53 7.69 -3.22
CA LEU A 574 10.07 6.80 -4.24
C LEU A 574 10.19 5.38 -3.68
N GLY A 575 9.39 4.44 -4.18
CA GLY A 575 9.59 3.01 -3.94
C GLY A 575 10.51 2.41 -5.01
N LEU A 576 11.55 1.68 -4.63
CA LEU A 576 12.40 0.91 -5.54
C LEU A 576 12.30 -0.57 -5.21
N VAL A 577 12.00 -1.41 -6.20
CA VAL A 577 12.13 -2.88 -6.10
C VAL A 577 13.25 -3.31 -7.03
N VAL A 578 14.39 -3.69 -6.44
CA VAL A 578 15.64 -4.01 -7.15
C VAL A 578 15.84 -5.51 -7.19
N ASP A 579 15.67 -6.08 -8.39
CA ASP A 579 15.98 -7.48 -8.68
C ASP A 579 17.33 -7.61 -9.42
N GLN A 580 17.74 -8.84 -9.74
CA GLN A 580 18.98 -9.10 -10.46
C GLN A 580 19.00 -8.45 -11.85
N SER A 581 17.86 -8.46 -12.55
CA SER A 581 17.75 -8.04 -13.96
C SER A 581 16.85 -6.82 -14.19
N THR A 582 16.08 -6.40 -13.19
CA THR A 582 15.14 -5.29 -13.33
C THR A 582 15.13 -4.41 -12.10
N ILE A 583 14.85 -3.13 -12.30
CA ILE A 583 14.51 -2.17 -11.26
C ILE A 583 13.10 -1.68 -11.56
N GLN A 584 12.21 -1.79 -10.59
CA GLN A 584 10.89 -1.14 -10.64
C GLN A 584 10.90 0.07 -9.73
N ALA A 585 10.69 1.25 -10.29
CA ALA A 585 10.54 2.50 -9.55
C ALA A 585 9.06 2.88 -9.46
N TYR A 586 8.60 3.23 -8.25
CA TYR A 586 7.23 3.63 -7.96
C TYR A 586 7.21 5.06 -7.45
N VAL A 587 6.50 5.93 -8.16
CA VAL A 587 6.43 7.37 -7.88
C VAL A 587 5.12 7.70 -7.17
N PHE A 588 5.20 8.12 -5.91
CA PHE A 588 4.03 8.43 -5.09
C PHE A 588 4.01 9.90 -4.70
N PRO A 589 3.26 10.75 -5.44
CA PRO A 589 3.20 12.16 -5.12
C PRO A 589 2.33 12.41 -3.88
N PHE A 590 2.75 13.37 -3.07
CA PHE A 590 2.03 13.84 -1.89
C PHE A 590 2.05 15.37 -1.81
N PHE A 591 1.06 15.92 -1.11
CA PHE A 591 1.06 17.33 -0.70
C PHE A 591 1.66 17.46 0.69
N SER A 592 2.36 18.55 0.97
CA SER A 592 2.79 18.95 2.31
C SER A 592 2.13 20.28 2.68
N ARG A 593 1.11 20.24 3.53
CA ARG A 593 0.37 21.44 3.94
C ARG A 593 0.76 21.81 5.36
N GLY A 594 1.43 22.94 5.50
CA GLY A 594 1.92 23.36 6.81
C GLY A 594 2.89 22.35 7.44
N SER A 595 3.75 21.72 6.62
CA SER A 595 4.70 20.67 7.00
C SER A 595 4.09 19.31 7.33
N ILE A 596 2.77 19.16 7.17
CA ILE A 596 2.09 17.88 7.38
C ILE A 596 1.82 17.26 5.99
N PRO A 597 2.53 16.18 5.63
CA PRO A 597 2.34 15.52 4.37
C PRO A 597 1.07 14.66 4.34
N SER A 598 0.52 14.47 3.14
CA SER A 598 -0.67 13.66 2.86
C SER A 598 -0.64 13.17 1.42
N TRP A 599 -0.90 11.89 1.18
CA TRP A 599 -0.95 11.33 -0.17
C TRP A 599 -1.90 12.11 -1.08
N MET A 600 -1.51 12.34 -2.33
CA MET A 600 -2.43 12.94 -3.29
C MET A 600 -3.61 11.99 -3.54
N PRO A 601 -4.86 12.49 -3.59
CA PRO A 601 -5.98 11.72 -4.08
C PRO A 601 -5.69 11.17 -5.48
N ARG A 602 -6.22 9.99 -5.80
CA ARG A 602 -5.85 9.24 -7.00
C ARG A 602 -6.00 10.04 -8.30
N ASP A 603 -7.12 10.75 -8.47
CA ASP A 603 -7.39 11.57 -9.65
C ASP A 603 -6.35 12.68 -9.82
N GLN A 604 -5.91 13.29 -8.72
CA GLN A 604 -4.86 14.30 -8.73
C GLN A 604 -3.48 13.66 -8.94
N SER A 605 -3.23 12.51 -8.33
CA SER A 605 -1.98 11.74 -8.48
C SER A 605 -1.77 11.33 -9.95
N GLU A 606 -2.79 10.81 -10.63
CA GLU A 606 -2.70 10.43 -12.05
C GLU A 606 -2.41 11.64 -12.96
N LEU A 607 -3.06 12.78 -12.73
CA LEU A 607 -2.77 14.01 -13.46
C LEU A 607 -1.35 14.52 -13.19
N TRP A 608 -0.92 14.46 -11.93
CA TRP A 608 0.41 14.89 -11.51
C TRP A 608 1.49 14.00 -12.15
N LEU A 609 1.31 12.67 -12.12
CA LEU A 609 2.23 11.70 -12.71
C LEU A 609 2.39 11.90 -14.21
N ASN A 610 1.29 12.15 -14.93
CA ASN A 610 1.36 12.47 -16.36
C ASN A 610 2.21 13.71 -16.62
N ALA A 611 1.98 14.80 -15.87
CA ALA A 611 2.75 16.04 -16.01
C ALA A 611 4.22 15.88 -15.58
N PHE A 612 4.50 14.99 -14.63
CA PHE A 612 5.85 14.64 -14.19
C PHE A 612 6.61 13.85 -15.27
N TYR A 613 6.00 12.81 -15.84
CA TYR A 613 6.62 12.00 -16.89
C TYR A 613 6.79 12.75 -18.21
N GLU A 614 5.89 13.66 -18.56
CA GLU A 614 6.05 14.54 -19.75
C GLU A 614 7.33 15.38 -19.72
N LYS A 615 7.82 15.72 -18.52
CA LYS A 615 9.06 16.48 -18.31
C LYS A 615 10.28 15.60 -18.08
N SER A 616 10.08 14.30 -17.91
CA SER A 616 11.11 13.34 -17.54
C SER A 616 11.74 12.69 -18.77
N LEU A 617 13.00 12.29 -18.67
CA LEU A 617 13.75 11.64 -19.74
C LEU A 617 13.62 10.12 -19.64
N MET A 618 12.52 9.57 -20.15
CA MET A 618 12.11 8.16 -19.92
C MET A 618 12.32 7.23 -21.12
N ALA A 619 13.08 7.65 -22.13
CA ALA A 619 13.19 6.92 -23.40
C ALA A 619 13.76 5.50 -23.26
N GLU A 620 14.58 5.26 -22.23
CA GLU A 620 15.18 3.96 -21.93
C GLU A 620 14.36 3.11 -20.92
N ALA A 621 13.20 3.60 -20.47
CA ALA A 621 12.30 2.81 -19.62
C ALA A 621 11.64 1.69 -20.43
N SER A 622 11.67 0.46 -19.91
CA SER A 622 11.08 -0.71 -20.57
C SER A 622 9.55 -0.65 -20.56
N ASN A 623 8.95 -0.10 -19.50
CA ASN A 623 7.51 0.12 -19.39
C ASN A 623 7.18 1.22 -18.37
N VAL A 624 6.10 1.97 -18.59
CA VAL A 624 5.56 2.96 -17.65
C VAL A 624 4.06 2.74 -17.52
N GLN A 625 3.58 2.47 -16.31
CA GLN A 625 2.17 2.22 -16.01
C GLN A 625 1.78 2.85 -14.68
N GLY A 626 1.03 3.96 -14.74
CA GLY A 626 0.64 4.69 -13.54
C GLY A 626 1.86 5.17 -12.76
N SER A 627 1.94 4.85 -11.47
CA SER A 627 3.11 5.19 -10.64
C SER A 627 4.33 4.31 -10.92
N ALA A 628 4.19 3.17 -11.62
CA ALA A 628 5.27 2.20 -11.81
C ALA A 628 6.06 2.45 -13.12
N VAL A 629 7.38 2.44 -13.00
CA VAL A 629 8.36 2.51 -14.09
C VAL A 629 9.23 1.26 -14.02
N THR A 630 9.23 0.44 -15.06
CA THR A 630 10.09 -0.75 -15.18
C THR A 630 11.34 -0.41 -15.99
N ILE A 631 12.49 -0.80 -15.47
CA ILE A 631 13.82 -0.51 -16.04
C ILE A 631 14.61 -1.81 -16.08
N ASP A 632 15.21 -2.13 -17.22
CA ASP A 632 16.17 -3.23 -17.33
C ASP A 632 17.48 -2.84 -16.64
N ARG A 633 17.86 -3.61 -15.62
CA ARG A 633 19.04 -3.35 -14.79
C ARG A 633 20.31 -3.77 -15.52
N LYS A 634 21.33 -2.93 -15.45
CA LYS A 634 22.65 -3.12 -16.08
C LYS A 634 23.49 -4.23 -15.45
#